data_AF-A0A5D0QJN4-F1
#
_entry.id   AF-A0A5D0QJN4-F1
#
_cell.length_a   1.000
_cell.length_b   1.000
_cell.length_c   1.000
_cell.angle_alpha   90.00
_cell.angle_beta   90.00
_cell.angle_gamma   90.00
#
_symmetry.space_group_name_H-M   'P 1'
#
loop_
_entity.id
_entity.type
_entity.pdbx_description
1 polymer ?
#
loop_
_entity_poly.entity_id
_entity_poly.type
_entity_poly.pdbx_seq_one_letter_code
_entity_poly.pdbx_strand_id
1 'polypeptide(L)' 'MATQEHIDEARRLIERLRDHHANEVVALARLVDAGALRGAAGDRLAADLRAWDQGLKDRFTRALSLLDALEPGKGASFR' A
#
# COMPACT_ATOMS: atom_id res chain seq x y z
N MET A 1 18.18 7.26 -17.40
CA MET A 1 18.66 6.32 -16.36
C MET A 1 18.05 6.73 -15.02
N ALA A 2 17.50 5.80 -14.25
CA ALA A 2 17.19 6.08 -12.86
C ALA A 2 18.52 6.18 -12.09
N THR A 3 18.76 7.31 -11.44
CA THR A 3 19.87 7.46 -10.48
C THR A 3 19.47 6.78 -9.17
N GLN A 4 20.44 6.43 -8.33
CA GLN A 4 20.16 5.90 -6.99
C GLN A 4 19.24 6.86 -6.20
N GLU A 5 19.45 8.17 -6.35
CA GLU A 5 18.62 9.20 -5.72
C GLU A 5 17.15 9.11 -6.14
N HIS A 6 16.86 8.88 -7.42
CA HIS A 6 15.49 8.70 -7.90
C HIS A 6 14.85 7.40 -7.36
N ILE A 7 15.62 6.33 -7.20
CA ILE A 7 15.15 5.07 -6.61
C ILE A 7 14.82 5.28 -5.12
N ASP A 8 15.69 5.98 -4.40
CA ASP A 8 15.49 6.29 -2.98
C ASP A 8 14.30 7.23 -2.75
N GLU A 9 14.11 8.22 -3.63
CA GLU A 9 12.95 9.10 -3.57
C GLU A 9 11.64 8.35 -3.85
N ALA A 10 11.63 7.47 -4.85
CA ALA A 10 10.48 6.62 -5.15
C ALA A 10 10.15 5.69 -3.97
N ARG A 11 11.16 5.10 -3.32
CA ARG A 11 10.99 4.29 -2.10
C ARG A 11 10.33 5.09 -0.98
N ARG A 12 10.91 6.26 -0.65
CA ARG A 12 10.36 7.13 0.40
C ARG A 12 8.92 7.55 0.12
N LEU A 13 8.59 7.81 -1.15
CA LEU A 13 7.23 8.15 -1.55
C LEU A 13 6.27 6.97 -1.34
N ILE A 14 6.65 5.77 -1.76
CA ILE A 14 5.83 4.55 -1.58
C ILE A 14 5.61 4.27 -0.09
N GLU A 15 6.64 4.39 0.74
CA GLU A 15 6.54 4.20 2.19
C GLU A 15 5.59 5.22 2.82
N ARG A 16 5.71 6.50 2.47
CA ARG A 16 4.78 7.54 2.96
C ARG A 16 3.33 7.27 2.55
N LEU A 17 3.09 6.85 1.31
CA LEU A 17 1.74 6.53 0.83
C LEU A 17 1.17 5.30 1.55
N ARG A 18 2.00 4.28 1.80
CA ARG A 18 1.61 3.09 2.57
C ARG A 18 1.20 3.48 3.98
N ASP A 19 2.00 4.28 4.67
CA ASP A 19 1.77 4.64 6.06
C ASP A 19 0.54 5.56 6.19
N HIS A 20 0.36 6.48 5.24
CA HIS A 20 -0.84 7.33 5.17
C HIS A 20 -2.11 6.47 4.97
N HIS A 21 -2.10 5.56 4.00
CA HIS A 21 -3.23 4.66 3.75
C HIS A 21 -3.55 3.78 4.94
N ALA A 22 -2.53 3.18 5.57
CA ALA A 22 -2.69 2.35 6.74
C ALA A 22 -3.39 3.12 7.87
N ASN A 23 -3.08 4.39 8.06
CA ASN A 23 -3.75 5.20 9.08
C ASN A 23 -5.22 5.47 8.73
N GLU A 24 -5.55 5.80 7.48
CA GLU A 24 -6.91 6.15 7.08
C GLU A 24 -7.86 4.94 7.01
N VAL A 25 -7.44 3.86 6.33
CA VAL A 25 -8.31 2.68 6.15
C VAL A 25 -8.46 1.88 7.44
N VAL A 26 -7.41 1.80 8.27
CA VAL A 26 -7.53 1.17 9.60
C VAL A 26 -8.43 2.02 10.50
N ALA A 27 -8.37 3.36 10.43
CA ALA A 27 -9.27 4.21 11.19
C ALA A 27 -10.74 3.99 10.77
N LEU A 28 -11.01 3.93 9.47
CA LEU A 28 -12.36 3.64 8.97
C LEU A 28 -12.85 2.25 9.38
N ALA A 29 -12.01 1.22 9.26
CA ALA A 29 -12.35 -0.14 9.70
C ALA A 29 -12.67 -0.19 11.20
N ARG A 30 -11.88 0.51 12.03
CA ARG A 30 -12.12 0.63 13.48
C ARG A 30 -13.44 1.35 13.80
N LEU A 31 -13.80 2.39 13.05
CA LEU A 31 -15.07 3.09 13.24
C LEU A 31 -16.27 2.17 12.93
N VAL A 32 -16.17 1.40 11.85
CA VAL A 32 -17.20 0.42 11.48
C VAL A 32 -17.29 -0.68 12.54
N ASP A 33 -16.16 -1.25 12.97
CA ASP A 33 -16.07 -2.28 14.01
C ASP A 33 -16.58 -1.79 15.38
N ALA A 34 -16.40 -0.50 15.70
CA ALA A 34 -16.92 0.13 16.91
C ALA A 34 -18.46 0.32 16.89
N GLY A 35 -19.13 -0.12 15.83
CA GLY A 35 -20.58 -0.13 15.73
C GLY A 35 -21.19 1.17 15.21
N ALA A 36 -20.40 2.00 14.50
CA ALA A 36 -20.93 3.15 13.77
C ALA A 36 -21.95 2.72 12.70
N LEU A 37 -21.78 1.52 12.15
CA LEU A 37 -22.74 0.85 11.27
C LEU A 37 -23.05 -0.54 11.84
N ARG A 38 -24.31 -0.77 12.22
CA ARG A 38 -24.75 -2.04 12.80
C ARG A 38 -25.42 -2.94 11.76
N GLY A 39 -25.30 -4.25 11.96
CA GLY A 39 -25.93 -5.29 11.14
C GLY A 39 -25.13 -5.65 9.89
N ALA A 40 -25.72 -6.49 9.04
CA ALA A 40 -25.03 -7.12 7.91
C ALA A 40 -24.35 -6.14 6.93
N ALA A 41 -24.86 -4.92 6.81
CA ALA A 41 -24.23 -3.87 6.00
C ALA A 41 -22.90 -3.38 6.61
N GLY A 42 -22.85 -3.23 7.94
CA GLY A 42 -21.62 -2.89 8.67
C GLY A 42 -20.60 -4.01 8.60
N ASP A 43 -21.02 -5.27 8.79
CA ASP A 43 -20.14 -6.43 8.70
C ASP A 43 -19.52 -6.57 7.30
N ARG A 44 -20.33 -6.35 6.26
CA ARG A 44 -19.86 -6.36 4.88
C ARG A 44 -18.88 -5.22 4.60
N LEU A 45 -19.19 -4.01 5.06
CA LEU A 45 -18.29 -2.88 4.90
C LEU A 45 -16.95 -3.11 5.64
N ALA A 46 -16.97 -3.68 6.85
CA ALA A 46 -15.75 -4.03 7.57
C ALA A 46 -14.91 -5.07 6.81
N ALA A 47 -15.57 -6.08 6.22
CA ALA A 47 -14.89 -7.08 5.39
C ALA A 47 -14.27 -6.45 4.13
N ASP A 48 -15.01 -5.59 3.44
CA ASP A 48 -14.53 -4.89 2.24
C ASP A 48 -13.35 -3.96 2.57
N LEU A 49 -13.39 -3.23 3.69
CA LEU A 49 -12.29 -2.39 4.18
C LEU A 49 -11.03 -3.21 4.50
N ARG A 50 -11.17 -4.38 5.14
CA ARG A 50 -10.05 -5.28 5.42
C ARG A 50 -9.45 -5.87 4.15
N ALA A 51 -10.29 -6.26 3.19
CA ALA A 51 -9.82 -6.76 1.90
C ALA A 51 -9.09 -5.67 1.11
N TRP A 52 -9.58 -4.42 1.17
CA TRP A 52 -8.92 -3.28 0.56
C TRP A 52 -7.55 -2.99 1.18
N ASP A 53 -7.45 -2.94 2.50
CA ASP A 53 -6.18 -2.75 3.23
C ASP A 53 -5.15 -3.82 2.84
N GLN A 54 -5.56 -5.09 2.81
CA GLN A 54 -4.67 -6.18 2.41
C GLN A 54 -4.21 -6.03 0.95
N GLY A 55 -5.13 -5.74 0.03
CA GLY A 55 -4.81 -5.56 -1.39
C GLY A 55 -3.85 -4.38 -1.63
N LEU A 56 -3.99 -3.29 -0.86
CA LEU A 56 -3.10 -2.15 -0.98
C LEU A 56 -1.71 -2.44 -0.41
N LYS A 57 -1.63 -3.12 0.75
CA LYS A 57 -0.36 -3.60 1.32
C LYS A 57 0.40 -4.48 0.35
N ASP A 58 -0.28 -5.44 -0.27
CA ASP A 58 0.34 -6.33 -1.27
C ASP A 58 0.88 -5.54 -2.47
N ARG A 59 0.15 -4.52 -2.92
CA ARG A 59 0.58 -3.66 -4.03
C ARG A 59 1.82 -2.83 -3.67
N PHE A 60 1.89 -2.26 -2.47
CA PHE A 60 3.07 -1.54 -2.02
C PHE A 60 4.27 -2.45 -1.83
N THR A 61 4.09 -3.65 -1.26
CA THR A 61 5.15 -4.66 -1.15
C THR A 61 5.72 -4.99 -2.52
N ARG A 62 4.87 -5.26 -3.52
CA ARG A 62 5.33 -5.51 -4.89
C ARG A 62 6.07 -4.33 -5.50
N ALA A 63 5.57 -3.11 -5.29
CA ALA A 63 6.23 -1.89 -5.79
C ALA A 63 7.62 -1.70 -5.17
N LEU A 64 7.78 -1.95 -3.86
CA LEU A 64 9.08 -1.89 -3.18
C LEU A 64 10.02 -2.99 -3.69
N SER A 65 9.53 -4.23 -3.86
CA SER A 65 10.35 -5.31 -4.43
C SER A 65 10.81 -5.01 -5.86
N LEU A 66 9.98 -4.34 -6.67
CA LEU A 66 10.39 -3.87 -7.99
C LEU A 66 11.50 -2.82 -7.91
N LEU A 67 11.44 -1.91 -6.94
CA LEU A 67 12.52 -0.95 -6.70
C LEU A 67 13.80 -1.62 -6.21
N ASP A 68 13.70 -2.63 -5.35
CA ASP A 68 14.86 -3.43 -4.88
C ASP A 68 15.54 -4.17 -6.04
N ALA A 69 14.77 -4.57 -7.06
CA ALA A 69 15.29 -5.24 -8.25
C ALA A 69 15.91 -4.27 -9.27
N LEU A 70 15.79 -2.95 -9.10
CA LEU A 70 16.44 -1.98 -9.97
C LEU A 70 17.94 -1.90 -9.64
N GLU A 71 18.78 -2.33 -10.58
CA GLU A 71 20.21 -2.04 -10.52
C GLU A 71 20.48 -0.60 -11.03
N PRO A 72 21.09 0.27 -10.21
CA PRO A 72 21.51 1.60 -10.65
C PRO A 72 22.57 1.42 -11.74
N GLY A 73 22.29 1.90 -12.96
CA GLY A 73 23.25 1.75 -14.07
C GLY A 73 22.85 0.78 -15.16
N LYS A 74 21.97 -0.20 -14.90
CA LYS A 74 21.45 -1.09 -15.96
C LYS A 74 20.02 -0.69 -16.31
N GLY A 75 19.89 0.02 -17.43
CA GLY A 75 18.62 0.09 -18.12
C GLY A 75 18.10 -1.33 -18.37
N ALA A 76 16.80 -1.53 -18.14
CA ALA A 76 16.09 -2.79 -18.30
C ALA A 76 16.61 -3.61 -19.48
N SER A 77 17.43 -4.62 -19.21
CA SER A 77 17.71 -5.69 -20.16
C SER A 77 16.77 -6.83 -19.81
N PHE A 78 15.54 -6.74 -20.31
CA PHE A 78 14.71 -7.93 -20.48
C PHE A 78 15.27 -8.65 -21.71
N ARG A 79 15.79 -9.86 -21.49
CA ARG A 79 16.07 -10.85 -22.53
C ARG A 79 15.18 -12.06 -22.31
#